data_AF-A0A535WWB2-F1
#
_entry.id   AF-A0A535WWB2-F1
#
_cell.length_a   1.000
_cell.length_b   1.000
_cell.length_c   1.000
_cell.angle_alpha   90.00
_cell.angle_beta   90.00
_cell.angle_gamma   90.00
#
_symmetry.space_group_name_H-M   'P 1'
#
loop_
_entity.id
_entity.type
_entity.pdbx_description
1 polymer ?
#
loop_
_entity_poly.entity_id
_entity_poly.type
_entity_poly.pdbx_seq_one_letter_code
_entity_poly.pdbx_strand_id
1 'polypeptide(L)'
;MISRDQVKQPRQGLLVVISGPSGVGKDTVLRRLFELAPHLKYSVSYTTRPPRPGEVDGHSYTFVSEPEFLRLIEQKEFLEWARVYDHYYGTSRRRVEEALDRGEDIILKIDVQGASFVRKRKPDGL
;
A
#
# COMPACT_ATOMS: atom_id res chain seq x y z
N MET A 1 20.98 -22.58 37.26
CA MET A 1 19.62 -22.30 36.74
C MET A 1 19.70 -20.97 36.01
N ILE A 2 20.08 -20.98 34.73
CA ILE A 2 20.18 -19.76 33.90
C ILE A 2 19.01 -19.84 32.93
N SER A 3 18.02 -18.99 33.15
CA SER A 3 16.84 -18.87 32.29
C SER A 3 17.32 -18.35 30.93
N ARG A 4 17.17 -19.18 29.90
CA ARG A 4 17.46 -18.79 28.51
C ARG A 4 16.50 -17.65 28.16
N ASP A 5 17.08 -16.49 27.87
CA ASP A 5 16.38 -15.40 27.20
C ASP A 5 15.60 -15.97 26.02
N GLN A 6 14.27 -15.90 26.10
CA GLN A 6 13.42 -16.20 24.97
C GLN A 6 13.67 -15.10 23.94
N VAL A 7 14.52 -15.39 22.96
CA VAL A 7 14.62 -14.60 21.73
C VAL A 7 13.21 -14.55 21.14
N LYS A 8 12.51 -13.41 21.30
CA LYS A 8 11.26 -13.16 20.60
C LYS A 8 11.58 -13.31 19.12
N GLN A 9 11.05 -14.36 18.50
CA GLN A 9 11.13 -14.54 17.06
C GLN A 9 10.66 -13.24 16.40
N PRO A 10 11.40 -12.70 15.41
CA PRO A 10 10.99 -11.48 14.73
C PRO A 10 9.61 -11.73 14.12
N ARG A 11 8.64 -10.95 14.57
CA ARG A 11 7.27 -11.01 14.08
C ARG A 11 7.27 -10.49 12.64
N GLN A 12 6.61 -11.19 11.73
CA GLN A 12 6.28 -10.65 10.42
C GLN A 12 5.30 -9.47 10.57
N GLY A 13 5.53 -8.41 9.80
CA GLY A 13 4.64 -7.24 9.77
C GLY A 13 3.24 -7.61 9.30
N LEU A 14 2.25 -6.79 9.62
CA LEU A 14 0.89 -6.93 9.12
C LEU A 14 0.66 -6.02 7.93
N LEU A 15 -0.01 -6.56 6.91
CA LEU A 15 -0.55 -5.77 5.82
C LEU A 15 -2.00 -5.38 6.16
N VAL A 16 -2.26 -4.09 6.31
CA VAL A 16 -3.59 -3.55 6.62
C VAL A 16 -4.15 -2.85 5.38
N VAL A 17 -5.33 -3.26 4.92
CA VAL A 17 -5.97 -2.64 3.75
C VAL A 17 -7.14 -1.77 4.18
N ILE A 18 -7.05 -0.46 3.90
CA ILE A 18 -8.17 0.47 4.08
C ILE A 18 -8.80 0.72 2.72
N SER A 19 -10.03 0.23 2.55
CA SER A 19 -10.79 0.43 1.31
C SER A 19 -12.10 1.19 1.53
N GLY A 20 -12.49 1.98 0.52
CA GLY A 20 -13.72 2.77 0.53
C GLY A 20 -13.89 3.59 -0.76
N PRO A 21 -15.10 4.02 -1.14
CA PRO A 21 -15.31 4.94 -2.27
C PRO A 21 -14.54 6.27 -2.10
N SER A 22 -14.35 7.02 -3.18
CA SER A 22 -13.84 8.38 -3.09
C SER A 22 -14.76 9.24 -2.21
N GLY A 23 -14.20 10.13 -1.39
CA GLY A 23 -14.96 11.03 -0.51
C GLY A 23 -15.51 10.43 0.79
N VAL A 24 -15.37 9.11 1.03
CA VAL A 24 -15.89 8.46 2.26
C VAL A 24 -15.10 8.77 3.54
N GLY A 25 -14.00 9.53 3.45
CA GLY A 25 -13.19 9.93 4.60
C GLY A 25 -12.01 9.01 4.95
N LYS A 26 -11.52 8.20 4.00
CA LYS A 26 -10.33 7.32 4.21
C LYS A 26 -9.10 8.08 4.72
N ASP A 27 -8.84 9.27 4.18
CA ASP A 27 -7.70 10.08 4.59
C ASP A 27 -7.86 10.60 6.03
N THR A 28 -9.09 10.91 6.44
CA THR A 28 -9.42 11.26 7.83
C THR A 28 -9.12 10.10 8.78
N VAL A 29 -9.52 8.88 8.40
CA VAL A 29 -9.24 7.66 9.17
C VAL A 29 -7.73 7.41 9.26
N LEU A 30 -7.02 7.48 8.14
CA LEU A 30 -5.56 7.32 8.09
C LEU A 30 -4.83 8.31 8.99
N ARG A 31 -5.21 9.59 8.93
CA ARG A 31 -4.62 10.63 9.78
C ARG A 31 -4.78 10.27 11.26
N ARG A 32 -6.00 9.91 11.67
CA ARG A 32 -6.26 9.52 13.07
C ARG A 32 -5.53 8.24 13.46
N LEU A 33 -5.40 7.30 12.53
CA LEU A 33 -4.68 6.05 12.76
C LEU A 33 -3.18 6.30 12.96
N PHE A 34 -2.55 7.17 12.18
CA PHE A 34 -1.15 7.55 12.38
C PHE A 34 -0.91 8.35 13.68
N GLU A 35 -1.89 9.12 14.15
CA GLU A 35 -1.83 9.76 15.47
C GLU A 35 -1.83 8.72 16.61
N LEU A 36 -2.65 7.67 16.50
CA LEU A 36 -2.80 6.63 17.53
C LEU A 36 -1.72 5.54 17.45
N ALA A 37 -1.19 5.28 16.26
CA ALA A 37 -0.22 4.24 15.98
C ALA A 37 0.89 4.75 15.04
N PRO A 38 1.83 5.58 15.53
CA PRO A 38 2.88 6.20 14.72
C PRO A 38 3.89 5.21 14.12
N HIS A 39 3.87 3.95 14.58
CA HIS A 39 4.72 2.88 14.06
C HIS A 39 4.25 2.34 12.71
N LEU A 40 2.97 2.56 12.35
CA LEU A 40 2.42 2.12 11.08
C LEU A 40 3.08 2.85 9.92
N LYS A 41 3.38 2.11 8.84
CA LYS A 41 3.90 2.66 7.60
C LYS A 41 2.79 2.83 6.57
N TYR A 42 2.88 3.87 5.75
CA TYR A 42 2.00 4.01 4.59
C TYR A 42 2.71 3.54 3.34
N SER A 43 2.10 2.63 2.58
CA SER A 43 2.59 2.29 1.25
C SER A 43 2.04 3.28 0.23
N VAL A 44 2.91 4.16 -0.25
CA VAL A 44 2.62 5.09 -1.34
C VAL A 44 2.51 4.29 -2.65
N SER A 45 1.33 4.27 -3.25
CA SER A 45 1.08 3.60 -4.54
C SER A 45 1.60 4.41 -5.73
N TYR A 46 1.83 3.75 -6.85
CA TYR A 46 2.12 4.37 -8.14
C TYR A 46 0.83 4.75 -8.85
N THR A 47 0.86 5.81 -9.66
CA THR A 47 -0.24 6.12 -10.59
C THR A 47 0.24 6.80 -11.87
N THR A 48 -0.51 6.63 -12.96
CA THR A 48 -0.32 7.38 -14.22
C THR A 48 -1.21 8.61 -14.34
N ARG A 49 -2.10 8.84 -13.38
CA ARG A 49 -2.90 10.07 -13.31
C ARG A 49 -1.98 11.25 -13.00
N PRO A 50 -2.17 12.43 -13.61
CA PRO A 50 -1.47 13.64 -13.19
C PRO A 50 -1.82 14.03 -11.74
N PRO A 51 -0.88 14.62 -10.97
CA PRO A 51 -1.15 15.10 -9.62
C PRO A 51 -2.25 16.18 -9.62
N ARG A 52 -3.13 16.13 -8.63
CA ARG A 52 -4.12 17.18 -8.33
C ARG A 52 -3.45 18.30 -7.53
N PRO A 53 -4.05 19.51 -7.47
CA PRO A 53 -3.57 20.58 -6.61
C PRO A 53 -3.41 20.11 -5.15
N GLY A 54 -2.20 20.26 -4.61
CA GLY A 54 -1.85 19.85 -3.25
C GLY A 54 -1.34 18.41 -3.10
N GLU A 55 -1.38 17.58 -4.15
CA GLU A 55 -0.71 16.26 -4.13
C GLU A 55 0.80 16.40 -4.33
N VAL A 56 1.58 15.58 -3.62
CA VAL A 56 3.04 15.61 -3.63
C VAL A 56 3.58 14.25 -4.07
N ASP A 57 4.50 14.25 -5.04
CA ASP A 57 5.14 13.03 -5.52
C ASP A 57 5.95 12.35 -4.42
N GLY A 58 5.85 11.02 -4.37
CA GLY A 58 6.46 10.19 -3.31
C GLY A 58 5.75 10.27 -1.96
N HIS A 59 4.71 11.11 -1.81
CA HIS A 59 3.90 11.20 -0.59
C HIS A 59 2.45 10.80 -0.82
N SER A 60 1.77 11.45 -1.78
CA SER A 60 0.39 11.13 -2.16
C SER A 60 0.34 9.87 -3.02
N TYR A 61 1.15 9.87 -4.09
CA TYR A 61 1.42 8.77 -5.00
C TYR A 61 2.85 8.91 -5.54
N THR A 62 3.40 7.83 -6.09
CA THR A 62 4.53 7.91 -7.03
C THR A 62 3.94 8.12 -8.43
N PHE A 63 4.03 9.35 -8.95
CA PHE A 63 3.47 9.71 -10.26
C PHE A 63 4.44 9.31 -11.36
N VAL A 64 4.02 8.43 -12.27
CA VAL A 64 4.84 7.94 -13.38
C VAL A 64 4.10 8.07 -14.71
N SER A 65 4.83 8.09 -15.82
CA SER A 65 4.21 8.03 -17.14
C SER A 65 3.56 6.66 -17.39
N GLU A 66 2.58 6.58 -18.29
CA GLU A 66 2.00 5.29 -18.68
C GLU A 66 3.03 4.31 -19.28
N PRO A 67 3.94 4.71 -20.19
CA PRO A 67 5.01 3.82 -20.66
C PRO A 67 5.88 3.28 -19.52
N GLU A 68 6.20 4.12 -18.53
CA GLU A 68 6.98 3.69 -17.37
C GLU A 68 6.20 2.71 -16.50
N PHE A 69 4.92 2.96 -16.27
CA PHE A 69 4.07 2.03 -15.51
C PHE A 69 3.98 0.66 -16.18
N LEU A 70 3.82 0.62 -17.50
CA LEU A 70 3.79 -0.63 -18.27
C LEU A 70 5.14 -1.38 -18.18
N ARG A 71 6.26 -0.66 -18.25
CA ARG A 71 7.60 -1.24 -18.02
C ARG A 71 7.72 -1.88 -16.63
N LEU A 72 7.19 -1.23 -15.59
CA LEU A 72 7.18 -1.76 -14.22
C LEU A 72 6.28 -3.00 -14.08
N ILE A 73 5.19 -3.10 -14.85
CA ILE A 73 4.38 -4.33 -14.93
C ILE A 73 5.22 -5.48 -15.51
N GLU A 74 5.93 -5.26 -16.62
CA GLU A 74 6.78 -6.27 -17.27
C GLU A 74 7.88 -6.76 -16.33
N GLN A 75 8.41 -5.87 -15.49
CA GLN A 75 9.41 -6.17 -14.47
C GLN A 75 8.84 -6.84 -13.22
N LYS A 76 7.51 -7.06 -13.14
CA LYS A 76 6.82 -7.65 -11.99
C LYS A 76 6.98 -6.86 -10.69
N GLU A 77 7.20 -5.54 -10.79
CA GLU A 77 7.44 -4.63 -9.66
C GLU A 77 6.22 -4.43 -8.77
N PHE A 78 5.03 -4.74 -9.26
CA PHE A 78 3.78 -4.56 -8.53
C PHE A 78 3.30 -5.84 -7.83
N LEU A 79 2.85 -5.68 -6.59
CA LEU A 79 2.10 -6.70 -5.84
C LEU A 79 0.71 -6.85 -6.44
N GLU A 80 0.08 -5.71 -6.68
CA GLU A 80 -1.19 -5.57 -7.39
C GLU A 80 -1.17 -4.29 -8.22
N TRP A 81 -1.93 -4.30 -9.30
CA TRP A 81 -2.19 -3.12 -10.10
C TRP A 81 -3.53 -3.25 -10.80
N ALA A 82 -4.15 -2.12 -11.09
CA ALA A 82 -5.40 -2.02 -11.83
C ALA A 82 -5.42 -0.76 -12.71
N ARG A 83 -6.19 -0.81 -13.80
CA ARG A 83 -6.57 0.37 -14.56
C ARG A 83 -7.96 0.81 -14.09
N VAL A 84 -8.06 2.06 -13.63
CA VAL A 84 -9.30 2.68 -13.19
C VAL A 84 -9.53 3.89 -14.07
N TYR A 85 -10.59 3.83 -14.90
CA TYR A 85 -10.79 4.74 -16.03
C TYR A 85 -9.57 4.72 -16.97
N ASP A 86 -8.94 5.88 -17.17
CA ASP A 86 -7.80 6.07 -18.08
C ASP A 86 -6.44 6.05 -17.37
N HIS A 87 -6.41 5.68 -16.09
CA HIS A 87 -5.18 5.71 -15.31
C HIS A 87 -4.89 4.37 -14.63
N TYR A 88 -3.62 4.02 -14.57
CA TYR A 88 -3.13 2.87 -13.84
C TYR A 88 -2.81 3.25 -12.39
N TYR A 89 -2.97 2.28 -11.51
CA TYR A 89 -2.63 2.36 -10.10
C TYR A 89 -1.95 1.06 -9.71
N GLY A 90 -0.89 1.12 -8.91
CA GLY A 90 -0.13 -0.08 -8.53
C GLY A 90 0.56 0.04 -7.18
N THR A 91 0.58 -1.05 -6.45
CA THR A 91 1.28 -1.16 -5.17
C THR A 91 2.63 -1.85 -5.38
N SER A 92 3.73 -1.22 -4.97
CA SER A 92 5.06 -1.81 -5.09
C SER A 92 5.18 -3.08 -4.25
N ARG A 93 5.53 -4.19 -4.90
CA ARG A 93 5.83 -5.47 -4.27
C ARG A 93 6.97 -5.33 -3.28
N ARG A 94 8.09 -4.82 -3.77
CA ARG A 94 9.33 -4.67 -3.01
C ARG A 94 9.12 -3.87 -1.72
N ARG A 95 8.44 -2.72 -1.79
CA ARG A 95 8.20 -1.89 -0.59
C ARG A 95 7.37 -2.61 0.46
N VAL A 96 6.36 -3.37 0.03
CA VAL A 96 5.49 -4.11 0.95
C VAL A 96 6.25 -5.29 1.55
N GLU A 97 6.87 -6.13 0.73
CA GLU A 97 7.63 -7.30 1.20
C GLU A 97 8.75 -6.91 2.16
N GLU A 98 9.56 -5.90 1.81
CA GLU A 98 10.63 -5.42 2.69
C GLU A 98 10.12 -4.88 4.04
N ALA A 99 8.96 -4.20 4.07
CA ALA A 99 8.37 -3.72 5.32
C ALA A 99 7.88 -4.90 6.19
N LEU A 100 7.18 -5.86 5.59
CA LEU A 100 6.67 -7.04 6.29
C LEU A 100 7.82 -7.89 6.85
N ASP A 101 8.90 -8.08 6.09
CA ASP A 101 10.08 -8.84 6.51
C ASP A 101 10.85 -8.15 7.64
N ARG A 102 10.79 -6.82 7.73
CA ARG A 102 11.32 -6.04 8.86
C ARG A 102 10.42 -6.03 10.09
N GLY A 103 9.26 -6.68 10.03
CA GLY A 103 8.27 -6.65 11.12
C GLY A 103 7.49 -5.34 11.20
N GLU A 104 7.53 -4.51 10.16
CA GLU A 104 6.82 -3.24 10.09
C GLU A 104 5.39 -3.46 9.58
N ASP A 105 4.40 -2.97 10.32
CA ASP A 105 3.02 -2.96 9.86
C ASP A 105 2.84 -1.87 8.80
N ILE A 106 2.25 -2.24 7.66
CA ILE A 106 2.10 -1.37 6.50
C ILE A 106 0.63 -1.27 6.09
N ILE A 107 0.19 -0.05 5.83
CA ILE A 107 -1.16 0.28 5.40
C ILE A 107 -1.18 0.52 3.89
N LEU A 108 -2.13 -0.12 3.22
CA LEU A 108 -2.54 0.16 1.85
C LEU A 108 -3.87 0.88 1.83
N LYS A 109 -3.96 1.98 1.10
CA LYS A 109 -5.24 2.66 0.80
C LYS A 109 -5.70 2.27 -0.59
N ILE A 110 -6.86 1.63 -0.69
CA ILE A 110 -7.42 1.15 -1.96
C ILE A 110 -8.78 1.81 -2.19
N ASP A 111 -8.94 2.55 -3.28
CA ASP A 111 -10.25 3.10 -3.64
C ASP A 111 -11.21 1.98 -4.10
N VAL A 112 -12.46 1.98 -3.64
CA VAL A 112 -13.45 0.91 -3.96
C VAL A 112 -13.89 0.90 -5.42
N GLN A 113 -13.55 1.93 -6.19
CA GLN A 113 -13.59 1.82 -7.66
C GLN A 113 -12.59 0.78 -8.23
N GLY A 114 -11.67 0.25 -7.39
CA GLY A 114 -10.81 -0.91 -7.66
C GLY A 114 -10.92 -2.09 -6.66
N ALA A 115 -11.74 -2.00 -5.59
CA ALA A 115 -11.84 -3.06 -4.57
C ALA A 115 -12.45 -4.38 -5.08
N SER A 116 -13.20 -4.35 -6.19
CA SER A 116 -13.68 -5.58 -6.84
C SER A 116 -12.55 -6.44 -7.41
N PHE A 117 -11.33 -5.90 -7.54
CA PHE A 117 -10.18 -6.55 -8.17
C PHE A 117 -9.20 -7.19 -7.17
N VAL A 118 -8.96 -6.56 -6.02
CA VAL A 118 -8.04 -7.09 -4.98
C VAL A 118 -8.55 -8.40 -4.38
N ARG A 119 -9.87 -8.51 -4.20
CA ARG A 119 -10.54 -9.74 -3.72
C ARG A 119 -10.34 -10.96 -4.64
N LYS A 120 -9.97 -10.75 -5.91
CA LYS A 120 -9.71 -11.84 -6.87
C LYS A 120 -8.26 -12.35 -6.86
N ARG A 121 -7.31 -11.61 -6.28
CA ARG A 121 -5.87 -11.95 -6.36
C ARG A 121 -5.22 -12.37 -5.04
N LYS A 122 -5.86 -12.15 -3.88
CA LYS A 122 -5.52 -12.80 -2.60
C LYS A 122 -6.78 -13.01 -1.74
N PRO A 123 -7.24 -14.26 -1.54
CA PRO A 123 -8.41 -14.53 -0.69
C PRO A 123 -8.16 -14.31 0.81
N ASP A 124 -6.90 -14.25 1.24
CA ASP A 124 -6.52 -14.18 2.67
C ASP A 124 -6.31 -12.75 3.19
N GLY A 125 -6.68 -11.73 2.41
CA GLY A 125 -6.66 -10.34 2.87
C GLY A 125 -7.78 -10.07 3.86
N LEU A 126 -7.44 -9.84 5.13
CA LEU A 126 -8.31 -9.20 6.12
C LEU A 126 -8.53 -7.72 5.75
#